data_AF-A0A7J9ZBJ8-F1
#
_entry.id   AF-A0A7J9ZBJ8-F1
#
_cell.length_a   1.000
_cell.length_b   1.000
_cell.length_c   1.000
_cell.angle_alpha   90.00
_cell.angle_beta   90.00
_cell.angle_gamma   90.00
#
_symmetry.space_group_name_H-M   'P 1'
#
loop_
_entity.id
_entity.type
_entity.pdbx_description
1 polymer ?
#
loop_
_entity_poly.entity_id
_entity_poly.type
_entity_poly.pdbx_seq_one_letter_code
_entity_poly.pdbx_strand_id
1 'polypeptide(L)'
;MARSGRATVARSRGDDERAFGELFDEHRPGVFAYLVGRVSDRDWAGDLLQDVFLRAWRRLDEIRDLPVERQRAWIFTVAKNLVTDAYRSRATRAATMSTLRQTAETAAPCHDEPASRVEAAERVSAVASAVRQLPDELRVIVTMNAVGELTSAQIGEALGQPAGTIRYKLSLARRRLAEILETHAPTAVEAR
;
A
#
# COMPACT_ATOMS: atom_id res chain seq x y z
N MET A 1 -38.39 -18.62 -30.97
CA MET A 1 -37.33 -18.99 -30.01
C MET A 1 -36.20 -17.95 -30.02
N ALA A 2 -36.35 -16.84 -29.28
CA ALA A 2 -35.30 -15.83 -29.13
C ALA A 2 -35.51 -14.97 -27.86
N ARG A 3 -35.24 -15.53 -26.67
CA ARG A 3 -35.18 -14.76 -25.40
C ARG A 3 -34.08 -15.20 -24.42
N SER A 4 -33.17 -16.11 -24.81
CA SER A 4 -32.18 -16.69 -23.87
C SER A 4 -30.89 -15.87 -23.66
N GLY A 5 -30.56 -14.93 -24.55
CA GLY A 5 -29.25 -14.24 -24.51
C GLY A 5 -29.15 -13.07 -23.50
N ARG A 6 -30.24 -12.33 -23.24
CA ARG A 6 -30.18 -11.13 -22.35
C ARG A 6 -30.15 -11.48 -20.86
N ALA A 7 -30.86 -12.53 -20.45
CA ALA A 7 -30.93 -12.93 -19.05
C ALA A 7 -29.58 -13.46 -18.53
N THR A 8 -28.83 -14.18 -19.38
CA THR A 8 -27.52 -14.73 -19.02
C THR A 8 -26.45 -13.64 -18.92
N VAL A 9 -26.42 -12.68 -19.86
CA VAL A 9 -25.45 -11.56 -19.85
C VAL A 9 -25.73 -10.56 -18.72
N ALA A 10 -27.01 -10.29 -18.41
CA ALA A 10 -27.36 -9.44 -17.29
C ALA A 10 -27.04 -10.09 -15.93
N ARG A 11 -27.26 -11.42 -15.81
CA ARG A 11 -26.88 -12.17 -14.62
C ARG A 11 -25.36 -12.24 -14.44
N SER A 12 -24.60 -12.50 -15.51
CA SER A 12 -23.13 -12.52 -15.43
C SER A 12 -22.58 -11.17 -15.00
N ARG A 13 -23.09 -10.06 -15.54
CA ARG A 13 -22.69 -8.71 -15.10
C ARG A 13 -23.00 -8.43 -13.63
N GLY A 14 -24.19 -8.82 -13.16
CA GLY A 14 -24.56 -8.67 -11.76
C GLY A 14 -23.72 -9.54 -10.82
N ASP A 15 -23.28 -10.72 -11.28
CA ASP A 15 -22.39 -11.59 -10.51
C ASP A 15 -20.95 -11.03 -10.48
N ASP A 16 -20.46 -10.47 -11.59
CA ASP A 16 -19.16 -9.80 -11.68
C ASP A 16 -19.11 -8.54 -10.78
N GLU A 17 -20.16 -7.72 -10.80
CA GLU A 17 -20.26 -6.53 -9.95
C GLU A 17 -20.24 -6.88 -8.45
N ARG A 18 -20.95 -7.94 -8.03
CA ARG A 18 -20.92 -8.42 -6.64
C ARG A 18 -19.55 -8.94 -6.25
N ALA A 19 -18.96 -9.82 -7.07
CA ALA A 19 -17.66 -10.41 -6.80
C ALA A 19 -16.56 -9.34 -6.69
N PHE A 20 -16.62 -8.32 -7.55
CA PHE A 20 -15.72 -7.18 -7.44
C PHE A 20 -15.98 -6.32 -6.22
N GLY A 21 -17.25 -6.08 -5.85
CA GLY A 21 -17.60 -5.35 -4.63
C GLY A 21 -17.00 -6.02 -3.38
N GLU A 22 -17.14 -7.33 -3.25
CA GLU A 22 -16.55 -8.11 -2.16
C GLU A 22 -15.01 -8.00 -2.15
N LEU A 23 -14.38 -8.13 -3.32
CA LEU A 23 -12.93 -7.98 -3.47
C LEU A 23 -12.48 -6.54 -3.13
N PHE A 24 -13.24 -5.54 -3.53
CA PHE A 24 -12.94 -4.15 -3.24
C PHE A 24 -13.01 -3.87 -1.74
N ASP A 25 -14.12 -4.24 -1.08
CA ASP A 25 -14.34 -3.97 0.33
C ASP A 25 -13.34 -4.70 1.22
N GLU A 26 -13.00 -5.95 0.90
CA GLU A 26 -12.01 -6.75 1.63
C GLU A 26 -10.60 -6.12 1.56
N HIS A 27 -10.14 -5.74 0.38
CA HIS A 27 -8.72 -5.40 0.19
C HIS A 27 -8.43 -3.89 0.21
N ARG A 28 -9.42 -3.03 -0.04
CA ARG A 28 -9.22 -1.58 -0.17
C ARG A 28 -8.58 -0.92 1.05
N PRO A 29 -9.00 -1.21 2.30
CA PRO A 29 -8.39 -0.56 3.47
C PRO A 29 -6.89 -0.82 3.57
N GLY A 30 -6.48 -2.08 3.38
CA GLY A 30 -5.07 -2.48 3.41
C GLY A 30 -4.27 -1.88 2.27
N VAL A 31 -4.79 -1.92 1.05
CA VAL A 31 -4.11 -1.35 -0.13
C VAL A 31 -3.96 0.16 0.00
N PHE A 32 -4.99 0.86 0.47
CA PHE A 32 -4.91 2.31 0.66
C PHE A 32 -3.89 2.68 1.74
N ALA A 33 -3.87 1.98 2.88
CA ALA A 33 -2.87 2.18 3.91
C ALA A 33 -1.44 1.89 3.40
N TYR A 34 -1.28 0.86 2.56
CA TYR A 34 -0.01 0.62 1.87
C TYR A 34 0.38 1.81 0.99
N LEU A 35 -0.51 2.29 0.11
CA LEU A 35 -0.21 3.38 -0.82
C LEU A 35 0.11 4.69 -0.08
N VAL A 36 -0.64 5.06 0.96
CA VAL A 36 -0.37 6.23 1.80
C VAL A 36 1.00 6.13 2.50
N GLY A 37 1.43 4.92 2.88
CA GLY A 37 2.78 4.70 3.41
C GLY A 37 3.89 4.79 2.35
N ARG A 38 3.54 4.75 1.06
CA ARG A 38 4.48 4.70 -0.07
C ARG A 38 4.63 6.02 -0.80
N VAL A 39 3.56 6.79 -0.92
CA VAL A 39 3.58 8.10 -1.59
C VAL A 39 3.43 9.25 -0.61
N SER A 40 3.95 10.42 -0.98
CA SER A 40 3.96 11.62 -0.14
C SER A 40 2.61 12.35 -0.07
N ASP A 41 1.69 12.02 -0.97
CA ASP A 41 0.43 12.72 -1.18
C ASP A 41 -0.73 11.72 -1.11
N ARG A 42 -1.73 12.04 -0.29
CA ARG A 42 -2.91 11.20 -0.07
C ARG A 42 -3.81 11.17 -1.31
N ASP A 43 -3.93 12.27 -2.05
CA ASP A 43 -4.74 12.31 -3.26
C ASP A 43 -4.10 11.43 -4.33
N TRP A 44 -2.78 11.50 -4.45
CA TRP A 44 -2.04 10.60 -5.34
C TRP A 44 -2.17 9.12 -4.92
N ALA A 45 -2.24 8.83 -3.62
CA ALA A 45 -2.54 7.47 -3.15
C ALA A 45 -3.95 7.02 -3.57
N GLY A 46 -4.92 7.93 -3.56
CA GLY A 46 -6.29 7.68 -4.05
C GLY A 46 -6.34 7.37 -5.54
N ASP A 47 -5.57 8.07 -6.35
CA ASP A 47 -5.45 7.79 -7.79
C ASP A 47 -4.84 6.41 -8.06
N LEU A 48 -3.74 6.09 -7.37
CA LEU A 48 -3.11 4.78 -7.49
C LEU A 48 -4.03 3.65 -7.01
N LEU A 49 -4.84 3.90 -5.98
CA LEU A 49 -5.83 2.94 -5.49
C LEU A 49 -6.86 2.64 -6.58
N GLN A 50 -7.37 3.67 -7.26
CA GLN A 50 -8.29 3.50 -8.39
C GLN A 50 -7.63 2.66 -9.48
N ASP A 51 -6.39 2.95 -9.85
CA ASP A 51 -5.66 2.17 -10.86
C ASP A 51 -5.45 0.70 -10.46
N VAL A 52 -5.20 0.42 -9.17
CA VAL A 52 -5.10 -0.96 -8.66
C VAL A 52 -6.40 -1.70 -8.92
N PHE A 53 -7.53 -1.13 -8.49
CA PHE A 53 -8.82 -1.80 -8.60
C PHE A 53 -9.38 -1.82 -10.03
N LEU A 54 -9.02 -0.85 -10.88
CA LEU A 54 -9.29 -0.93 -12.32
C LEU A 54 -8.54 -2.10 -12.97
N ARG A 55 -7.29 -2.37 -12.55
CA ARG A 55 -6.54 -3.55 -13.01
C ARG A 55 -7.14 -4.84 -12.46
N ALA A 56 -7.61 -4.85 -11.21
CA ALA A 56 -8.31 -5.98 -10.62
C ALA A 56 -9.61 -6.30 -11.39
N TRP A 57 -10.43 -5.29 -11.69
CA TRP A 57 -11.65 -5.44 -12.48
C TRP A 57 -11.38 -6.08 -13.85
N ARG A 58 -10.33 -5.61 -14.55
CA ARG A 58 -9.95 -6.16 -15.88
C ARG A 58 -9.50 -7.61 -15.84
N ARG A 59 -9.15 -8.13 -14.66
CA ARG A 59 -8.69 -9.51 -14.45
C ARG A 59 -9.54 -10.22 -13.40
N LEU A 60 -10.81 -9.80 -13.26
CA LEU A 60 -11.70 -10.32 -12.23
C LEU A 60 -11.84 -11.85 -12.33
N ASP A 61 -11.93 -12.38 -13.55
CA ASP A 61 -12.00 -13.82 -13.81
C ASP A 61 -10.74 -14.59 -13.36
N GLU A 62 -9.57 -13.94 -13.30
CA GLU A 62 -8.32 -14.56 -12.85
C GLU A 62 -8.22 -14.59 -11.31
N ILE A 63 -8.90 -13.66 -10.62
CA ILE A 63 -8.68 -13.40 -9.19
C ILE A 63 -9.85 -13.83 -8.31
N ARG A 64 -11.10 -13.76 -8.79
CA ARG A 64 -12.29 -13.94 -7.93
C ARG A 64 -12.36 -15.33 -7.28
N ASP A 65 -11.86 -16.35 -7.99
CA ASP A 65 -11.88 -17.74 -7.54
C ASP A 65 -10.62 -18.14 -6.76
N LEU A 66 -9.66 -17.22 -6.59
CA LEU A 66 -8.48 -17.46 -5.78
C LEU A 66 -8.81 -17.39 -4.28
N PRO A 67 -8.10 -18.14 -3.43
CA PRO A 67 -8.11 -17.92 -1.99
C PRO A 67 -7.77 -16.46 -1.63
N VAL A 68 -8.37 -15.94 -0.54
CA VAL A 68 -8.24 -14.53 -0.11
C VAL A 68 -6.77 -14.11 0.02
N GLU A 69 -5.91 -14.96 0.56
CA GLU A 69 -4.48 -14.70 0.71
C GLU A 69 -3.75 -14.55 -0.63
N ARG A 70 -4.20 -15.26 -1.67
CA ARG A 70 -3.64 -15.15 -3.02
C ARG A 70 -4.17 -13.93 -3.76
N GLN A 71 -5.46 -13.61 -3.58
CA GLN A 71 -6.03 -12.34 -4.05
C GLN A 71 -5.25 -11.16 -3.46
N ARG A 72 -5.04 -11.18 -2.14
CA ARG A 72 -4.31 -10.15 -1.42
C ARG A 72 -2.88 -10.00 -1.93
N ALA A 73 -2.15 -11.10 -2.05
CA ALA A 73 -0.79 -11.08 -2.59
C ALA A 73 -0.75 -10.49 -4.02
N TRP A 74 -1.70 -10.86 -4.87
CA TRP A 74 -1.81 -10.32 -6.23
C TRP A 74 -2.07 -8.81 -6.22
N ILE A 75 -3.05 -8.34 -5.45
CA ILE A 75 -3.43 -6.93 -5.38
C ILE A 75 -2.27 -6.07 -4.84
N PHE A 76 -1.59 -6.52 -3.80
CA PHE A 76 -0.43 -5.81 -3.25
C PHE A 76 0.77 -5.79 -4.22
N THR A 77 0.92 -6.84 -5.03
CA THR A 77 1.92 -6.86 -6.12
C THR A 77 1.59 -5.80 -7.18
N VAL A 78 0.32 -5.69 -7.58
CA VAL A 78 -0.14 -4.65 -8.51
C VAL A 78 0.10 -3.26 -7.95
N ALA A 79 -0.25 -3.02 -6.67
CA ALA A 79 -0.03 -1.75 -6.00
C ALA A 79 1.45 -1.36 -5.95
N LYS A 80 2.33 -2.29 -5.58
CA LYS A 80 3.79 -2.07 -5.56
C LYS A 80 4.33 -1.71 -6.95
N ASN A 81 3.85 -2.38 -7.99
CA ASN A 81 4.31 -2.13 -9.35
C ASN A 81 3.82 -0.75 -9.84
N LEU A 82 2.58 -0.38 -9.55
CA LEU A 82 2.04 0.94 -9.84
C LEU A 82 2.83 2.06 -9.16
N VAL A 83 3.16 1.91 -7.88
CA VAL A 83 4.05 2.87 -7.17
C VAL A 83 5.40 2.99 -7.88
N THR A 84 6.01 1.85 -8.23
CA THR A 84 7.31 1.82 -8.92
C THR A 84 7.24 2.55 -10.27
N ASP A 85 6.21 2.27 -11.06
CA ASP A 85 6.01 2.87 -12.38
C ASP A 85 5.73 4.37 -12.28
N ALA A 86 4.95 4.79 -11.29
CA ALA A 86 4.59 6.18 -11.08
C ALA A 86 5.81 7.04 -10.68
N TYR A 87 6.70 6.51 -9.82
CA TYR A 87 7.97 7.16 -9.50
C TYR A 87 8.94 7.21 -10.70
N ARG A 88 9.03 6.12 -11.49
CA ARG A 88 9.83 6.11 -12.73
C ARG A 88 9.33 7.17 -13.72
N SER A 89 8.02 7.24 -13.95
CA SER A 89 7.40 8.22 -14.84
C SER A 89 7.66 9.67 -14.39
N ARG A 90 7.59 9.95 -13.08
CA ARG A 90 7.93 11.28 -12.55
C ARG A 90 9.40 11.62 -12.74
N ALA A 91 10.31 10.67 -12.50
CA ALA A 91 11.74 10.86 -12.73
C ALA A 91 12.05 11.16 -14.20
N THR A 92 11.44 10.44 -15.14
CA THR A 92 11.59 10.70 -16.58
C THR A 92 11.05 12.06 -16.97
N ARG A 93 9.85 12.45 -16.50
CA ARG A 93 9.27 13.78 -16.77
C ARG A 93 10.12 14.91 -16.19
N ALA A 94 10.66 14.75 -14.99
CA ALA A 94 11.58 15.71 -14.38
C ALA A 94 12.89 15.83 -15.18
N ALA A 95 13.42 14.72 -15.69
CA ALA A 95 14.61 14.73 -16.56
C ALA A 95 14.34 15.45 -17.89
N THR A 96 13.14 15.34 -18.46
CA THR A 96 12.74 16.09 -19.67
C THR A 96 12.45 17.58 -19.37
N MET A 97 12.03 17.91 -18.14
CA MET A 97 11.77 19.29 -17.66
C MET A 97 12.99 19.95 -17.00
N SER A 98 14.18 19.34 -17.08
CA SER A 98 15.45 19.84 -16.55
C SER A 98 15.99 21.05 -17.34
N THR A 99 15.19 22.11 -17.41
CA THR A 99 15.65 23.50 -17.50
C THR A 99 15.14 24.36 -16.34
N LEU A 100 14.31 23.85 -15.42
CA LEU A 100 13.87 24.62 -14.25
C LEU A 100 13.78 23.78 -12.96
N ARG A 101 14.77 24.04 -12.09
CA ARG A 101 14.84 23.89 -10.62
C ARG A 101 14.73 22.50 -9.95
N GLN A 102 15.80 22.22 -9.19
CA GLN A 102 15.81 21.41 -7.96
C GLN A 102 14.84 21.98 -6.92
N THR A 103 14.00 21.13 -6.34
CA THR A 103 13.85 20.84 -4.90
C THR A 103 12.69 19.84 -4.73
N ALA A 104 12.98 18.62 -4.29
CA ALA A 104 11.95 17.71 -3.79
C ALA A 104 11.80 18.00 -2.29
N GLU A 105 10.94 18.97 -1.96
CA GLU A 105 10.61 19.31 -0.59
C GLU A 105 9.79 18.19 0.06
N THR A 106 10.24 17.79 1.25
CA THR A 106 9.50 16.99 2.22
C THR A 106 8.25 17.75 2.64
N ALA A 107 7.09 17.37 2.11
CA ALA A 107 5.82 17.96 2.52
C ALA A 107 5.47 17.57 3.97
N ALA A 108 5.23 18.58 4.80
CA ALA A 108 4.81 18.49 6.20
C ALA A 108 3.36 17.95 6.31
N PRO A 109 2.95 17.39 7.47
CA PRO A 109 1.61 16.84 7.63
C PRO A 109 0.55 17.94 7.79
N CYS A 110 -0.50 17.86 6.98
CA CYS A 110 -1.73 18.64 7.15
C CYS A 110 -2.55 18.02 8.29
N HIS A 111 -2.73 18.77 9.38
CA HIS A 111 -3.59 18.42 10.50
C HIS A 111 -5.03 18.86 10.21
N ASP A 112 -5.98 17.97 10.45
CA ASP A 112 -7.34 18.34 10.87
C ASP A 112 -7.97 17.22 11.70
N GLU A 113 -8.79 17.63 12.69
CA GLU A 113 -9.78 16.87 13.50
C GLU A 113 -9.45 16.34 14.94
N PRO A 114 -10.47 16.21 15.82
CA PRO A 114 -10.54 16.90 17.13
C PRO A 114 -10.02 16.14 18.38
N ALA A 115 -9.91 16.92 19.46
CA ALA A 115 -9.03 16.78 20.63
C ALA A 115 -9.17 15.55 21.57
N SER A 116 -9.98 14.52 21.25
CA SER A 116 -10.06 13.28 22.06
C SER A 116 -9.49 12.05 21.34
N ARG A 117 -9.03 12.20 20.09
CA ARG A 117 -8.32 11.17 19.29
C ARG A 117 -6.81 11.37 19.25
N VAL A 118 -6.30 12.33 20.03
CA VAL A 118 -4.97 12.93 19.87
C VAL A 118 -3.86 11.92 20.15
N GLU A 119 -3.90 11.18 21.25
CA GLU A 119 -2.81 10.25 21.59
C GLU A 119 -2.70 9.07 20.60
N ALA A 120 -3.83 8.53 20.15
CA ALA A 120 -3.85 7.45 19.16
C ALA A 120 -3.41 7.96 17.78
N ALA A 121 -3.86 9.15 17.38
CA ALA A 121 -3.44 9.79 16.14
C ALA A 121 -1.96 10.17 16.14
N GLU A 122 -1.43 10.62 17.28
CA GLU A 122 -0.01 10.93 17.47
C GLU A 122 0.85 9.68 17.37
N ARG A 123 0.45 8.57 18.01
CA ARG A 123 1.16 7.29 17.89
C ARG A 123 1.14 6.77 16.45
N VAL A 124 -0.02 6.82 15.78
CA VAL A 124 -0.15 6.43 14.37
C VAL A 124 0.71 7.31 13.46
N SER A 125 0.74 8.63 13.72
CA SER A 125 1.57 9.59 13.00
C SER A 125 3.06 9.33 13.21
N ALA A 126 3.48 9.05 14.45
CA ALA A 126 4.86 8.71 14.79
C ALA A 126 5.32 7.43 14.09
N VAL A 127 4.50 6.37 14.09
CA VAL A 127 4.79 5.13 13.36
C VAL A 127 4.86 5.37 11.86
N ALA A 128 3.90 6.12 11.29
CA ALA A 128 3.92 6.46 9.87
C ALA A 128 5.18 7.26 9.49
N SER A 129 5.61 8.18 10.35
CA SER A 129 6.85 8.94 10.18
C SER A 129 8.09 8.03 10.25
N ALA A 130 8.16 7.14 11.24
CA ALA A 130 9.27 6.19 11.38
C ALA A 130 9.38 5.24 10.17
N VAL A 131 8.25 4.75 9.67
CA VAL A 131 8.20 3.94 8.44
C VAL A 131 8.73 4.72 7.23
N ARG A 132 8.43 6.03 7.13
CA ARG A 132 8.98 6.91 6.08
C ARG A 132 10.49 7.18 6.21
N GLN A 133 11.11 6.89 7.34
CA GLN A 133 12.57 7.01 7.52
C GLN A 133 13.32 5.74 7.12
N LEU A 134 12.63 4.61 6.97
CA LEU A 134 13.27 3.37 6.50
C LEU A 134 13.77 3.50 5.05
N PRO A 135 14.87 2.82 4.70
CA PRO A 135 15.24 2.59 3.30
C PRO A 135 14.05 2.01 2.51
N ASP A 136 13.91 2.43 1.26
CA ASP A 136 12.73 2.12 0.44
C ASP A 136 12.40 0.62 0.40
N GLU A 137 13.44 -0.22 0.24
CA GLU A 137 13.27 -1.67 0.20
C GLU A 137 12.71 -2.25 1.51
N LEU A 138 13.23 -1.80 2.66
CA LEU A 138 12.74 -2.24 3.97
C LEU A 138 11.32 -1.74 4.23
N ARG A 139 11.01 -0.52 3.78
CA ARG A 139 9.66 0.06 3.86
C ARG A 139 8.66 -0.77 3.08
N VAL A 140 8.95 -1.10 1.82
CA VAL A 140 8.08 -1.95 0.99
C VAL A 140 7.80 -3.28 1.67
N ILE A 141 8.85 -3.96 2.13
CA ILE A 141 8.73 -5.28 2.76
C ILE A 141 7.92 -5.23 4.04
N VAL A 142 8.19 -4.28 4.94
CA VAL A 142 7.49 -4.20 6.24
C VAL A 142 6.03 -3.80 6.05
N THR A 143 5.70 -2.90 5.12
CA THR A 143 4.32 -2.48 4.88
C THR A 143 3.52 -3.60 4.19
N MET A 144 4.12 -4.33 3.23
CA MET A 144 3.47 -5.51 2.63
C MET A 144 3.18 -6.60 3.66
N ASN A 145 4.05 -6.78 4.66
CA ASN A 145 3.82 -7.75 5.75
C ASN A 145 2.80 -7.25 6.79
N ALA A 146 2.93 -6.00 7.24
CA ALA A 146 2.14 -5.49 8.36
C ALA A 146 0.70 -5.10 7.96
N VAL A 147 0.54 -4.54 6.76
CA VAL A 147 -0.76 -4.05 6.27
C VAL A 147 -1.36 -5.01 5.25
N GLY A 148 -0.51 -5.60 4.41
CA GLY A 148 -0.96 -6.62 3.46
C GLY A 148 -1.07 -8.01 4.07
N GLU A 149 -0.57 -8.24 5.28
CA GLU A 149 -0.54 -9.57 5.90
C GLU A 149 0.14 -10.63 5.02
N LEU A 150 0.98 -10.21 4.07
CA LEU A 150 1.68 -11.13 3.19
C LEU A 150 2.78 -11.85 3.98
N THR A 151 2.89 -13.15 3.75
CA THR A 151 3.97 -13.98 4.26
C THR A 151 5.29 -13.62 3.58
N SER A 152 6.42 -13.99 4.20
CA SER A 152 7.75 -13.78 3.60
C SER A 152 7.91 -14.50 2.25
N ALA A 153 7.16 -15.59 2.02
CA ALA A 153 7.15 -16.29 0.74
C ALA A 153 6.43 -15.47 -0.34
N GLN A 154 5.21 -14.99 -0.07
CA GLN A 154 4.44 -14.15 -1.00
C GLN A 154 5.15 -12.83 -1.32
N ILE A 155 5.76 -12.19 -0.32
CA ILE A 155 6.58 -10.98 -0.55
C ILE A 155 7.79 -11.34 -1.42
N GLY A 156 8.43 -12.50 -1.18
CA GLY A 156 9.55 -12.98 -1.98
C GLY A 156 9.18 -13.16 -3.45
N GLU A 157 8.04 -13.79 -3.72
CA GLU A 157 7.48 -13.94 -5.07
C GLU A 157 7.21 -12.57 -5.73
N ALA A 158 6.55 -11.65 -5.01
CA ALA A 158 6.23 -10.31 -5.51
C ALA A 158 7.48 -9.45 -5.81
N LEU A 159 8.58 -9.69 -5.10
CA LEU A 159 9.83 -8.93 -5.23
C LEU A 159 10.92 -9.66 -6.01
N GLY A 160 10.72 -10.93 -6.40
CA GLY A 160 11.75 -11.75 -7.03
C GLY A 160 12.93 -12.06 -6.11
N GLN A 161 12.68 -12.21 -4.81
CA GLN A 161 13.71 -12.44 -3.78
C GLN A 161 13.41 -13.72 -2.97
N PRO A 162 14.44 -14.45 -2.49
CA PRO A 162 14.22 -15.63 -1.65
C PRO A 162 13.49 -15.30 -0.34
N ALA A 163 12.58 -16.18 0.10
CA ALA A 163 11.82 -16.00 1.34
C ALA A 163 12.73 -15.84 2.58
N GLY A 164 13.91 -16.48 2.59
CA GLY A 164 14.92 -16.30 3.64
C GLY A 164 15.47 -14.88 3.71
N THR A 165 15.74 -14.26 2.55
CA THR A 165 16.16 -12.86 2.44
C THR A 165 15.07 -11.92 2.95
N ILE A 166 13.80 -12.19 2.62
CA ILE A 166 12.67 -11.41 3.11
C ILE A 166 12.54 -11.50 4.64
N ARG A 167 12.68 -12.70 5.23
CA ARG A 167 12.66 -12.85 6.71
C ARG A 167 13.75 -12.02 7.38
N TYR A 168 14.97 -12.07 6.84
CA TYR A 168 16.07 -11.24 7.34
C TYR A 168 15.73 -9.74 7.24
N LYS A 169 15.22 -9.28 6.10
CA LYS A 169 14.85 -7.87 5.88
C LYS A 169 13.69 -7.43 6.78
N LEU A 170 12.72 -8.29 7.05
CA LEU A 170 11.64 -8.00 8.01
C LEU A 170 12.20 -7.80 9.42
N SER A 171 13.10 -8.68 9.88
CA SER A 171 13.76 -8.52 11.17
C SER A 171 14.57 -7.22 11.23
N LEU A 172 15.31 -6.91 10.17
CA LEU A 172 16.08 -5.67 10.08
C LEU A 172 15.19 -4.42 10.08
N ALA A 173 14.08 -4.44 9.34
CA ALA A 173 13.12 -3.34 9.29
C ALA A 173 12.48 -3.10 10.67
N ARG A 174 12.05 -4.17 11.36
CA ARG A 174 11.48 -4.07 12.71
C ARG A 174 12.48 -3.52 13.72
N ARG A 175 13.75 -3.95 13.66
CA ARG A 175 14.81 -3.42 14.52
C ARG A 175 15.03 -1.93 14.30
N ARG A 176 15.15 -1.49 13.04
CA ARG A 176 15.31 -0.07 12.71
C ARG A 176 14.11 0.78 13.12
N LEU A 177 12.89 0.26 12.97
CA LEU A 177 11.69 0.95 13.44
C LEU A 177 11.72 1.14 14.96
N ALA A 178 12.13 0.12 15.71
CA ALA A 178 12.29 0.24 17.16
C ALA A 178 13.32 1.32 17.51
N GLU A 179 14.51 1.29 16.89
CA GLU A 179 15.57 2.31 17.09
C GLU A 179 15.05 3.74 16.80
N ILE A 180 14.32 3.93 15.70
CA ILE A 180 13.75 5.24 15.33
C ILE A 180 12.70 5.67 16.36
N LEU A 181 11.79 4.78 16.75
CA LEU A 181 10.71 5.10 17.68
C LEU A 181 11.22 5.36 19.11
N GLU A 182 12.26 4.65 19.56
CA GLU A 182 12.94 4.91 20.84
C GLU A 182 13.61 6.28 20.86
N THR A 183 14.23 6.70 19.75
CA THR A 183 14.86 8.03 19.63
C THR A 183 13.83 9.18 19.69
N HIS A 184 12.58 8.91 19.27
CA HIS A 184 11.49 9.89 19.24
C HIS A 184 10.52 9.73 20.42
N ALA A 185 10.74 8.75 21.30
CA ALA A 185 9.97 8.66 22.53
C ALA A 185 10.33 9.89 23.38
N PRO A 186 9.38 10.78 23.73
CA PRO A 186 9.65 11.74 24.78
C PRO A 186 10.06 10.92 25.99
N THR A 187 11.22 11.23 26.57
CA THR A 187 11.69 10.66 27.84
C THR A 187 10.59 10.87 28.88
N ALA A 188 9.71 9.90 28.99
CA ALA A 188 8.64 9.89 29.96
C ALA A 188 9.27 9.51 31.30
N VAL A 189 9.69 10.55 32.01
CA VAL A 189 9.57 10.70 33.46
C VAL A 189 10.27 9.61 34.28
N GLU A 190 11.55 9.85 34.56
CA GLU A 190 12.07 9.57 35.90
C GLU A 190 11.26 10.40 36.90
N ALA A 191 10.25 9.81 37.52
CA ALA A 191 9.71 10.27 38.79
C ALA A 191 10.05 9.21 39.84
N ARG A 192 10.85 9.65 40.80
CA ARG A 192 11.29 8.96 42.01
C ARG A 192 10.15 8.32 42.80
#